data_AF-A0A1Q9YBB3-F1
#
_entry.id   AF-A0A1Q9YBB3-F1
#
_cell.length_a   1.000
_cell.length_b   1.000
_cell.length_c   1.000
_cell.angle_alpha   90.00
_cell.angle_beta   90.00
_cell.angle_gamma   90.00
#
_symmetry.space_group_name_H-M   'P 1'
#
loop_
_entity.id
_entity.type
_entity.pdbx_description
1 polymer ?
#
loop_
_entity_poly.entity_id
_entity_poly.type
_entity_poly.pdbx_seq_one_letter_code
_entity_poly.pdbx_strand_id
1 'polypeptide(L)'
;MLDLKIQNEDKEQVVRLDASEANGWLNIWMEENESEEHFGTRLQQEIELQINRPDYNIWHRETRHLGCSKAKPDENGIYPEEPLMSELRDPSIYIKEQLDREQRWEYETCCKWFRDNFKPAQADMMIAIILDDCSIEEYARRIGDNPNNVSHRFVRAKKKLKKVYEECPISASPVANQWEGRHSHKQKGGN
;
A
#
# COMPACT_ATOMS: atom_id res chain seq x y z
N MET A 1 34.71 -33.15 -30.65
CA MET A 1 34.28 -31.83 -30.12
C MET A 1 32.78 -31.75 -30.31
N LEU A 2 32.03 -31.54 -29.23
CA LEU A 2 30.58 -31.75 -29.18
C LEU A 2 29.85 -30.41 -29.24
N ASP A 3 28.86 -30.31 -30.12
CA ASP A 3 27.97 -29.15 -30.22
C ASP A 3 26.68 -29.45 -29.46
N LEU A 4 26.48 -28.78 -28.33
CA LEU A 4 25.37 -29.04 -27.39
C LEU A 4 24.40 -27.87 -27.39
N LYS A 5 23.11 -28.19 -27.40
CA LYS A 5 22.01 -27.22 -27.47
C LYS A 5 21.45 -26.97 -26.09
N ILE A 6 21.56 -25.72 -25.62
CA ILE A 6 21.00 -25.27 -24.36
C ILE A 6 19.91 -24.25 -24.66
N GLN A 7 18.75 -24.44 -24.05
CA GLN A 7 17.64 -23.50 -24.08
C GLN A 7 17.79 -22.50 -22.94
N ASN A 8 17.86 -21.22 -23.29
CA ASN A 8 17.87 -20.14 -22.32
C ASN A 8 16.76 -19.15 -22.69
N GLU A 9 15.71 -19.11 -21.86
CA GLU A 9 14.46 -18.40 -22.14
C GLU A 9 13.89 -18.80 -23.52
N ASP A 10 13.90 -17.89 -24.49
CA ASP A 10 13.40 -18.11 -25.86
C ASP A 10 14.55 -18.29 -26.89
N LYS A 11 15.79 -18.44 -26.43
CA LYS A 11 16.97 -18.53 -27.31
C LYS A 11 17.67 -19.87 -27.16
N GLU A 12 17.78 -20.58 -28.27
CA GLU A 12 18.66 -21.74 -28.40
C GLU A 12 20.10 -21.25 -28.55
N GLN A 13 20.97 -21.70 -27.65
CA GLN A 13 22.40 -21.45 -27.71
C GLN A 13 23.13 -22.76 -27.95
N VAL A 14 24.11 -22.74 -28.86
CA VAL A 14 24.98 -23.87 -29.12
C VAL A 14 26.30 -23.64 -28.39
N VAL A 15 26.62 -24.51 -27.45
CA VAL A 15 27.88 -24.50 -26.72
C VAL A 15 28.75 -25.63 -27.27
N ARG A 16 29.99 -25.32 -27.64
CA ARG A 16 30.95 -26.32 -28.10
C ARG A 16 31.83 -26.73 -26.94
N LEU A 17 31.82 -28.01 -26.59
CA LEU A 17 32.55 -28.56 -25.45
C LEU A 17 33.38 -29.77 -25.85
N ASP A 18 34.49 -29.97 -25.15
CA ASP A 18 35.22 -31.24 -25.22
C ASP A 18 34.57 -32.31 -24.33
N ALA A 19 34.84 -33.58 -24.60
CA ALA A 19 34.30 -34.70 -23.80
C ALA A 19 34.70 -34.58 -22.32
N SER A 20 35.93 -34.14 -22.01
CA SER A 20 36.33 -33.95 -20.61
C SER A 20 35.58 -32.80 -19.91
N GLU A 21 35.25 -31.74 -20.65
CA GLU A 21 34.52 -30.59 -20.11
C GLU A 21 33.04 -30.93 -19.88
N ALA A 22 32.43 -31.64 -20.83
CA ALA A 22 31.07 -32.17 -20.73
C ALA A 22 30.89 -33.07 -19.50
N ASN A 23 31.89 -33.92 -19.20
CA ASN A 23 31.90 -34.77 -18.00
C ASN A 23 31.87 -33.92 -16.72
N GLY A 24 32.59 -32.81 -16.68
CA GLY A 24 32.61 -31.90 -15.52
C GLY A 24 31.27 -31.22 -15.24
N TRP A 25 30.41 -31.10 -16.26
CA TRP A 25 29.11 -30.44 -16.13
C TRP A 25 28.00 -31.39 -15.69
N LEU A 26 27.99 -32.62 -16.24
CA LEU A 26 26.89 -33.56 -16.08
C LEU A 26 27.27 -34.84 -15.33
N ASN A 27 28.55 -35.00 -14.94
CA ASN A 27 29.08 -36.22 -14.31
C ASN A 27 28.82 -37.52 -15.11
N ILE A 28 28.67 -37.40 -16.43
CA ILE A 28 28.54 -38.54 -17.35
C ILE A 28 29.92 -38.86 -17.89
N TRP A 29 30.27 -40.14 -18.02
CA TRP A 29 31.54 -40.59 -18.61
C TRP A 29 31.28 -41.29 -19.93
N MET A 30 32.15 -41.05 -20.91
CA MET A 30 32.16 -41.81 -22.17
C MET A 30 32.59 -43.24 -21.89
N GLU A 31 31.82 -44.22 -22.35
CA GLU A 31 32.16 -45.64 -22.20
C GLU A 31 33.20 -46.07 -23.25
N GLU A 32 34.05 -47.05 -22.93
CA GLU A 32 35.19 -47.48 -23.78
C GLU A 32 34.79 -47.97 -25.20
N ASN A 33 33.53 -48.37 -25.40
CA ASN A 33 33.00 -48.85 -26.70
C ASN A 33 31.92 -47.95 -27.30
N GLU A 34 31.68 -46.76 -26.74
CA GLU A 34 30.64 -45.83 -27.22
C GLU A 34 31.18 -44.97 -28.37
N SER A 35 30.39 -44.79 -29.44
CA SER A 35 30.74 -43.81 -30.47
C SER A 35 30.54 -42.39 -29.95
N GLU A 36 31.33 -41.42 -30.45
CA GLU A 36 31.20 -40.00 -30.07
C GLU A 36 29.78 -39.46 -30.36
N GLU A 37 29.09 -39.99 -31.37
CA GLU A 37 27.69 -39.65 -31.71
C GLU A 37 26.68 -40.14 -30.66
N HIS A 38 26.85 -41.38 -30.17
CA HIS A 38 26.00 -41.93 -29.11
C HIS A 38 26.21 -41.19 -27.79
N PHE A 39 27.47 -40.89 -27.46
CA PHE A 39 27.83 -40.10 -26.30
C PHE A 39 27.20 -38.71 -26.36
N GLY A 40 27.31 -38.01 -27.50
CA GLY A 40 26.70 -36.69 -27.70
C GLY A 40 25.17 -36.71 -27.58
N THR A 41 24.52 -37.76 -28.08
CA THR A 41 23.05 -37.93 -27.97
C THR A 41 22.62 -38.11 -26.51
N ARG A 42 23.33 -38.97 -25.75
CA ARG A 42 23.08 -39.18 -24.32
C ARG A 42 23.31 -37.91 -23.53
N LEU A 43 24.37 -37.17 -23.84
CA LEU A 43 24.68 -35.91 -23.18
C LEU A 43 23.59 -34.86 -23.42
N GLN A 44 23.10 -34.75 -24.65
CA GLN A 44 22.02 -33.83 -25.00
C GLN A 44 20.69 -34.19 -24.30
N GLN A 45 20.40 -35.48 -24.12
CA GLN A 45 19.24 -35.93 -23.35
C GLN A 45 19.33 -35.50 -21.88
N GLU A 46 20.51 -35.63 -21.27
CA GLU A 46 20.69 -35.19 -19.89
C GLU A 46 20.59 -33.67 -19.76
N ILE A 47 21.12 -32.91 -20.73
CA ILE A 47 20.92 -31.45 -20.79
C ILE A 47 19.43 -31.11 -20.88
N GLU A 48 18.66 -31.84 -21.67
CA GLU A 48 17.22 -31.60 -21.78
C GLU A 48 16.50 -31.83 -20.43
N LEU A 49 16.88 -32.89 -19.70
CA LEU A 49 16.25 -33.28 -18.43
C LEU A 49 16.70 -32.46 -17.22
N GLN A 50 17.96 -32.00 -17.19
CA GLN A 50 18.53 -31.29 -16.04
C GLN A 50 18.51 -29.77 -16.25
N ILE A 51 18.80 -29.32 -17.47
CA ILE A 51 19.02 -27.91 -17.79
C ILE A 51 17.82 -27.32 -18.53
N ASN A 52 17.45 -27.86 -19.69
CA ASN A 52 16.41 -27.23 -20.52
C ASN A 52 15.00 -27.44 -19.97
N ARG A 53 14.77 -28.47 -19.15
CA ARG A 53 13.54 -28.81 -18.41
C ARG A 53 12.31 -28.09 -18.98
N PRO A 54 11.82 -28.48 -20.16
CA PRO A 54 10.91 -27.64 -20.94
C PRO A 54 9.64 -27.29 -20.15
N ASP A 55 9.09 -28.23 -19.41
CA ASP A 55 7.92 -28.01 -18.55
C ASP A 55 8.19 -27.01 -17.41
N TYR A 56 9.38 -27.07 -16.81
CA TYR A 56 9.78 -26.14 -15.74
C TYR A 56 10.00 -24.73 -16.29
N ASN A 57 10.68 -24.62 -17.44
CA ASN A 57 10.96 -23.34 -18.08
C ASN A 57 9.68 -22.67 -18.58
N ILE A 58 8.76 -23.44 -19.17
CA ILE A 58 7.42 -22.95 -19.52
C ILE A 58 6.69 -22.51 -18.26
N TRP A 59 6.62 -23.36 -17.23
CA TRP A 59 5.92 -23.01 -16.00
C TRP A 59 6.48 -21.73 -15.37
N HIS A 60 7.80 -21.60 -15.24
CA HIS A 60 8.43 -20.40 -14.69
C HIS A 60 8.20 -19.16 -15.57
N ARG A 61 8.23 -19.29 -16.91
CA ARG A 61 7.89 -18.20 -17.83
C ARG A 61 6.44 -17.75 -17.67
N GLU A 62 5.51 -18.70 -17.64
CA GLU A 62 4.09 -18.40 -17.52
C GLU A 62 3.74 -17.89 -16.11
N THR A 63 4.44 -18.30 -15.05
CA THR A 63 4.10 -17.93 -13.67
C THR A 63 4.92 -16.77 -13.09
N ARG A 64 5.91 -16.24 -13.80
CA ARG A 64 6.78 -15.16 -13.31
C ARG A 64 6.06 -13.87 -12.91
N HIS A 65 4.84 -13.66 -13.39
CA HIS A 65 4.00 -12.51 -13.05
C HIS A 65 3.14 -12.75 -11.80
N LEU A 66 3.00 -14.01 -11.37
CA LEU A 66 2.31 -14.35 -10.15
C LEU A 66 3.20 -13.92 -8.97
N GLY A 67 2.86 -12.78 -8.37
CA GLY A 67 3.52 -12.30 -7.17
C GLY A 67 3.25 -13.21 -5.96
N CYS A 68 3.96 -12.96 -4.85
CA CYS A 68 3.74 -13.67 -3.58
C CYS A 68 2.56 -13.09 -2.79
N SER A 69 1.38 -13.02 -3.41
CA SER A 69 0.16 -12.58 -2.74
C SER A 69 -0.27 -13.62 -1.70
N LYS A 70 -0.74 -13.15 -0.53
CA LYS A 70 -1.40 -13.96 0.51
C LYS A 70 -2.85 -14.27 0.14
N ALA A 71 -3.33 -13.78 -1.00
CA ALA A 71 -4.67 -14.08 -1.45
C ALA A 71 -4.87 -15.58 -1.58
N LYS A 72 -6.00 -16.04 -1.04
CA LYS A 72 -6.42 -17.43 -1.19
C LYS A 72 -7.08 -17.59 -2.54
N PRO A 73 -6.99 -18.80 -3.14
CA PRO A 73 -7.73 -19.08 -4.34
C PRO A 73 -9.24 -19.04 -4.05
N ASP A 74 -10.02 -18.75 -5.09
CA ASP A 74 -11.48 -18.81 -5.05
C ASP A 74 -12.00 -20.26 -4.94
N GLU A 75 -13.33 -20.42 -4.97
CA GLU A 75 -13.98 -21.74 -4.91
C GLU A 75 -13.57 -22.68 -6.05
N ASN A 76 -13.07 -22.13 -7.18
CA ASN A 76 -12.60 -22.89 -8.34
C ASN A 76 -11.08 -23.15 -8.29
N GLY A 77 -10.39 -22.72 -7.23
CA GLY A 77 -8.93 -22.87 -7.11
C GLY A 77 -8.13 -21.80 -7.85
N ILE A 78 -8.77 -20.73 -8.33
CA ILE A 78 -8.13 -19.65 -9.10
C ILE A 78 -7.63 -18.57 -8.13
N TYR A 79 -6.33 -18.29 -8.20
CA TYR A 79 -5.74 -17.19 -7.44
C TYR A 79 -6.07 -15.85 -8.11
N PRO A 80 -6.44 -14.82 -7.33
CA PRO A 80 -6.62 -13.49 -7.89
C PRO A 80 -5.27 -12.92 -8.34
N GLU A 81 -5.27 -12.29 -9.52
CA GLU A 81 -4.10 -11.64 -10.10
C GLU A 81 -3.70 -10.37 -9.33
N GLU A 82 -4.67 -9.73 -8.67
CA GLU A 82 -4.46 -8.52 -7.89
C GLU A 82 -4.13 -8.83 -6.42
N PRO A 83 -3.19 -8.08 -5.80
CA PRO A 83 -2.85 -8.24 -4.39
C PRO A 83 -4.00 -7.79 -3.48
N LEU A 84 -4.01 -8.27 -2.24
CA LEU A 84 -4.98 -7.81 -1.25
C LEU A 84 -4.68 -6.37 -0.81
N MET A 85 -5.72 -5.62 -0.46
CA MET A 85 -5.57 -4.25 0.09
C MET A 85 -4.61 -4.15 1.28
N SER A 86 -4.52 -5.21 2.09
CA SER A 86 -3.64 -5.29 3.27
C SER A 86 -2.16 -5.51 2.93
N GLU A 87 -1.85 -5.87 1.69
CA GLU A 87 -0.49 -6.09 1.20
C GLU A 87 0.07 -4.86 0.49
N LEU A 88 -0.82 -3.94 0.13
CA LEU A 88 -0.44 -2.66 -0.42
C LEU A 88 0.29 -1.83 0.64
N ARG A 89 1.40 -1.22 0.24
CA ARG A 89 2.16 -0.28 1.09
C ARG A 89 1.31 0.90 1.53
N ASP A 90 0.45 1.38 0.62
CA ASP A 90 -0.47 2.47 0.87
C ASP A 90 -1.85 2.14 0.26
N PRO A 91 -2.77 1.60 1.07
CA PRO A 91 -4.13 1.31 0.62
C PRO A 91 -4.96 2.58 0.38
N SER A 92 -4.55 3.75 0.92
CA SER A 92 -5.33 4.98 0.83
C SER A 92 -5.52 5.46 -0.61
N ILE A 93 -4.56 5.16 -1.50
CA ILE A 93 -4.61 5.53 -2.92
C ILE A 93 -5.85 4.95 -3.61
N TYR A 94 -6.23 3.72 -3.26
CA TYR A 94 -7.36 3.01 -3.88
C TYR A 94 -8.71 3.41 -3.29
N ILE A 95 -8.73 3.91 -2.05
CA ILE A 95 -9.94 4.35 -1.35
C ILE A 95 -10.05 5.88 -1.25
N LYS A 96 -9.22 6.61 -1.99
CA LYS A 96 -9.09 8.05 -1.87
C LYS A 96 -10.43 8.77 -2.03
N GLU A 97 -11.23 8.40 -3.04
CA GLU A 97 -12.54 9.03 -3.25
C GLU A 97 -13.49 8.82 -2.07
N GLN A 98 -13.47 7.64 -1.46
CA GLN A 98 -14.29 7.30 -0.30
C GLN A 98 -13.84 8.12 0.90
N LEU A 99 -12.53 8.18 1.16
CA LEU A 99 -11.97 9.03 2.22
C LEU A 99 -12.31 10.50 2.00
N ASP A 100 -12.19 11.00 0.78
CA ASP A 100 -12.53 12.39 0.44
C ASP A 100 -14.03 12.66 0.65
N ARG A 101 -14.91 11.68 0.35
CA ARG A 101 -16.36 11.79 0.60
C ARG A 101 -16.68 11.80 2.09
N GLU A 102 -16.09 10.88 2.85
CA GLU A 102 -16.27 10.79 4.30
C GLU A 102 -15.78 12.05 4.99
N GLN A 103 -14.57 12.53 4.64
CA GLN A 103 -14.00 13.76 5.19
C GLN A 103 -14.88 14.98 4.92
N ARG A 104 -15.43 15.11 3.69
CA ARG A 104 -16.40 16.18 3.38
C ARG A 104 -17.67 16.06 4.21
N TRP A 105 -18.21 14.86 4.35
CA TRP A 105 -19.43 14.62 5.09
C TRP A 105 -19.26 14.90 6.60
N GLU A 106 -18.13 14.49 7.17
CA GLU A 106 -17.75 14.82 8.55
C GLU A 106 -17.63 16.34 8.73
N TYR A 107 -16.93 17.02 7.83
CA TYR A 107 -16.77 18.48 7.87
C TYR A 107 -18.12 19.21 7.80
N GLU A 108 -18.99 18.83 6.85
CA GLU A 108 -20.32 19.43 6.71
C GLU A 108 -21.20 19.19 7.95
N THR A 109 -21.13 17.98 8.52
CA THR A 109 -21.86 17.61 9.73
C THR A 109 -21.38 18.45 10.92
N CYS A 110 -20.07 18.61 11.08
CA CYS A 110 -19.49 19.47 12.11
C CYS A 110 -19.88 20.94 11.92
N CYS A 111 -19.84 21.46 10.69
CA CYS A 111 -20.26 22.83 10.38
C CYS A 111 -21.73 23.07 10.72
N LYS A 112 -22.61 22.14 10.33
CA LYS A 112 -24.04 22.20 10.64
C LYS A 112 -24.26 22.21 12.15
N TRP A 113 -23.60 21.31 12.87
CA TRP A 113 -23.70 21.24 14.33
C TRP A 113 -23.29 22.56 15.02
N PHE A 114 -22.20 23.20 14.58
CA PHE A 114 -21.81 24.51 15.11
C PHE A 114 -22.85 25.60 14.82
N ARG A 115 -23.41 25.63 13.61
CA ARG A 115 -24.43 26.61 13.22
C ARG A 115 -25.74 26.42 13.98
N ASP A 116 -26.09 25.19 14.34
CA ASP A 116 -27.31 24.89 15.10
C ASP A 116 -27.18 25.27 16.59
N ASN A 117 -25.97 25.20 17.17
CA ASN A 117 -25.75 25.39 18.62
C ASN A 117 -25.22 26.79 19.01
N PHE A 118 -24.66 27.55 18.07
CA PHE A 118 -24.03 28.84 18.31
C PHE A 118 -24.64 29.95 17.48
N LYS A 119 -24.47 31.20 17.93
CA LYS A 119 -24.82 32.37 17.10
C LYS A 119 -23.95 32.38 15.84
N PRO A 120 -24.44 32.87 14.68
CA PRO A 120 -23.71 32.82 13.41
C PRO A 120 -22.23 33.26 13.50
N ALA A 121 -21.98 34.44 14.07
CA ALA A 121 -20.61 34.96 14.24
C ALA A 121 -19.71 34.11 15.16
N GLN A 122 -20.30 33.37 16.12
CA GLN A 122 -19.54 32.43 16.96
C GLN A 122 -19.31 31.11 16.24
N ALA A 123 -20.31 30.60 15.51
CA ALA A 123 -20.19 29.40 14.71
C ALA A 123 -19.10 29.55 13.64
N ASP A 124 -19.13 30.63 12.87
CA ASP A 124 -18.15 30.90 11.80
C ASP A 124 -16.72 31.03 12.35
N MET A 125 -16.57 31.64 13.53
CA MET A 125 -15.28 31.74 14.21
C MET A 125 -14.78 30.37 14.69
N MET A 126 -15.67 29.54 15.24
CA MET A 126 -15.31 28.20 15.71
C MET A 126 -14.98 27.27 14.55
N ILE A 127 -15.73 27.33 13.45
CA ILE A 127 -15.45 26.58 12.21
C ILE A 127 -14.06 26.96 11.69
N ALA A 128 -13.79 28.25 11.52
CA ALA A 128 -12.50 28.70 10.99
C ALA A 128 -11.32 28.28 11.88
N ILE A 129 -11.45 28.41 13.21
CA ILE A 129 -10.32 28.13 14.12
C ILE A 129 -10.16 26.63 14.41
N ILE A 130 -11.26 25.88 14.52
CA ILE A 130 -11.24 24.47 14.95
C ILE A 130 -11.23 23.49 13.77
N LEU A 131 -11.99 23.78 12.70
CA LEU A 131 -12.11 22.89 11.55
C LEU A 131 -11.13 23.27 10.44
N ASP A 132 -11.00 24.57 10.12
CA ASP A 132 -10.11 25.05 9.05
C ASP A 132 -8.67 25.32 9.52
N ASP A 133 -8.37 25.07 10.81
CA ASP A 133 -7.06 25.30 11.45
C ASP A 133 -6.50 26.73 11.26
N CYS A 134 -7.39 27.73 11.13
CA CYS A 134 -7.02 29.13 11.00
C CYS A 134 -6.55 29.71 12.34
N SER A 135 -5.45 30.47 12.33
CA SER A 135 -4.99 31.16 13.53
C SER A 135 -5.96 32.29 13.94
N ILE A 136 -5.99 32.61 15.23
CA ILE A 136 -6.83 33.70 15.76
C ILE A 136 -6.49 35.04 15.07
N GLU A 137 -5.22 35.27 14.76
CA GLU A 137 -4.74 36.48 14.10
C GLU A 137 -5.16 36.57 12.63
N GLU A 138 -5.10 35.47 11.88
CA GLU A 138 -5.60 35.39 10.50
C GLU A 138 -7.11 35.61 10.45
N TYR A 139 -7.85 34.97 11.35
CA TYR A 139 -9.29 35.16 11.43
C TYR A 139 -9.65 36.60 11.79
N ALA A 140 -8.95 37.21 12.75
CA ALA A 140 -9.13 38.61 13.14
C ALA A 140 -8.89 39.57 11.97
N ARG A 141 -7.81 39.35 11.20
CA ARG A 141 -7.52 40.11 9.97
C ARG A 141 -8.63 39.97 8.93
N ARG A 142 -9.15 38.75 8.72
CA ARG A 142 -10.25 38.47 7.76
C ARG A 142 -11.53 39.25 8.08
N ILE A 143 -11.83 39.46 9.37
CA ILE A 143 -13.03 40.19 9.81
C ILE A 143 -12.77 41.67 10.14
N GLY A 144 -11.52 42.13 10.06
CA GLY A 144 -11.13 43.49 10.43
C GLY A 144 -11.26 43.81 11.92
N ASP A 145 -11.09 42.81 12.81
CA ASP A 145 -11.20 42.96 14.26
C ASP A 145 -9.83 42.82 14.95
N ASN A 146 -9.74 43.21 16.21
CA ASN A 146 -8.54 43.06 17.01
C ASN A 146 -8.37 41.58 17.44
N PRO A 147 -7.18 40.98 17.27
CA PRO A 147 -6.90 39.60 17.71
C PRO A 147 -7.26 39.31 19.17
N ASN A 148 -7.06 40.28 20.08
CA ASN A 148 -7.42 40.13 21.49
C ASN A 148 -8.93 39.97 21.70
N ASN A 149 -9.74 40.72 20.94
CA ASN A 149 -11.19 40.60 20.98
C ASN A 149 -11.63 39.20 20.51
N VAL A 150 -11.07 38.74 19.38
CA VAL A 150 -11.35 37.40 18.84
C VAL A 150 -10.95 36.32 19.85
N SER A 151 -9.78 36.43 20.46
CA SER A 151 -9.30 35.51 21.50
C SER A 151 -10.27 35.42 22.68
N HIS A 152 -10.71 36.56 23.22
CA HIS A 152 -11.70 36.57 24.31
C HIS A 152 -13.05 35.95 23.90
N ARG A 153 -13.55 36.23 22.69
CA ARG A 153 -14.77 35.60 22.18
C ARG A 153 -14.60 34.09 22.00
N PHE A 154 -13.45 33.65 21.49
CA PHE A 154 -13.14 32.24 21.28
C PHE A 154 -13.10 31.49 22.61
N VAL A 155 -12.45 32.03 23.64
CA VAL A 155 -12.45 31.44 24.99
C VAL A 155 -13.87 31.30 25.54
N ARG A 156 -14.74 32.29 25.35
CA ARG A 156 -16.15 32.22 25.77
C ARG A 156 -16.92 31.16 24.99
N ALA A 157 -16.74 31.09 23.68
CA ALA A 157 -17.36 30.08 22.84
C ALA A 157 -16.90 28.66 23.22
N LYS A 158 -15.61 28.48 23.51
CA LYS A 158 -15.04 27.21 24.00
C LYS A 158 -15.61 26.79 25.36
N LYS A 159 -15.80 27.73 26.30
CA LYS A 159 -16.47 27.44 27.58
C LYS A 159 -17.92 26.98 27.38
N LYS A 160 -18.66 27.65 26.49
CA LYS A 160 -20.02 27.25 26.14
C LYS A 160 -20.04 25.87 25.48
N LEU A 161 -19.10 25.62 24.58
CA LEU A 161 -18.92 24.32 23.92
C LEU A 161 -18.75 23.20 24.96
N LYS A 162 -17.82 23.38 25.90
CA LYS A 162 -17.59 22.43 26.99
C LYS A 162 -18.85 22.14 27.80
N LYS A 163 -19.64 23.17 28.12
CA LYS A 163 -20.92 23.01 28.83
C LYS A 163 -21.93 22.19 28.02
N VAL A 164 -22.06 22.45 26.72
CA VAL A 164 -22.93 21.66 25.82
C VAL A 164 -22.52 20.19 25.80
N TYR A 165 -21.21 19.90 25.83
CA TYR A 165 -20.71 18.52 25.93
C TYR A 165 -20.96 17.86 27.30
N GLU A 166 -20.88 18.62 28.38
CA GLU A 166 -21.15 18.10 29.73
C GLU A 166 -22.65 17.83 29.96
N GLU A 167 -23.54 18.59 29.30
CA GLU A 167 -24.99 18.43 29.38
C GLU A 167 -25.55 17.36 28.42
N CYS A 168 -24.83 17.03 27.35
CA CYS A 168 -25.19 15.98 26.39
C CYS A 168 -24.19 14.80 26.47
N PRO A 169 -24.53 13.68 27.13
CA PRO A 169 -23.61 12.55 27.22
C PRO A 169 -23.43 11.87 25.85
N ILE A 170 -22.33 12.25 25.17
CA ILE A 170 -21.49 11.57 24.17
C ILE A 170 -22.14 10.97 22.89
N SER A 171 -23.43 10.71 22.81
CA SER A 171 -24.00 10.04 21.62
C SER A 171 -24.37 10.95 20.44
N ALA A 172 -24.20 12.27 20.53
CA ALA A 172 -24.79 13.21 19.56
C ALA A 172 -23.85 14.26 18.95
N SER A 173 -22.55 14.28 19.26
CA SER A 173 -21.64 15.32 18.75
C SER A 173 -20.49 14.76 17.91
N PRO A 174 -20.49 14.98 16.58
CA PRO A 174 -19.43 14.54 15.69
C PRO A 174 -18.07 15.21 15.98
N VAL A 175 -18.08 16.38 16.64
CA VAL A 175 -16.87 17.16 16.97
C VAL A 175 -16.07 16.56 18.14
N ALA A 176 -16.66 15.70 18.98
CA ALA A 176 -15.95 15.05 20.10
C ALA A 176 -14.82 14.12 19.62
N ASN A 177 -15.09 13.32 18.58
CA ASN A 177 -14.13 12.35 18.03
C ASN A 177 -12.87 13.03 17.45
N GLN A 178 -13.01 14.25 16.92
CA GLN A 178 -11.91 15.02 16.34
C GLN A 178 -11.06 15.75 17.40
N TRP A 179 -11.63 16.02 18.58
CA TRP A 179 -10.97 16.68 19.71
C TRP A 179 -10.05 15.73 20.50
N GLU A 180 -10.48 14.48 20.71
CA GLU A 180 -9.69 13.47 21.44
C GLU A 180 -8.46 12.98 20.65
N GLY A 181 -8.56 12.88 19.31
CA GLY A 181 -7.44 12.45 18.45
C GLY A 181 -6.26 13.42 18.39
N ARG A 182 -6.50 14.74 18.51
CA ARG A 182 -5.44 15.77 18.39
C ARG A 182 -4.64 16.00 19.69
N HIS A 183 -5.19 15.66 20.86
CA HIS A 183 -4.48 15.82 22.14
C HIS A 183 -3.56 14.64 22.51
N SER A 184 -3.67 13.50 21.83
CA SER A 184 -2.83 12.31 22.07
C SER A 184 -1.46 12.38 21.38
N HIS A 185 -1.29 13.21 20.34
CA HIS A 185 -0.05 13.27 19.55
C HIS A 185 1.06 14.18 20.11
N LYS A 186 0.89 14.74 21.32
CA LYS A 186 1.87 15.66 21.94
C LYS A 186 2.52 15.14 23.23
N GLN A 187 2.44 13.83 23.51
CA GLN A 187 3.16 13.18 24.62
C GLN A 187 3.85 11.89 24.21
N LYS A 188 4.72 11.90 23.18
CA LYS A 188 5.83 10.93 23.06
C LYS A 188 7.02 11.62 22.39
N GLY A 189 7.81 12.29 23.22
CA GLY A 189 9.03 12.99 22.83
C GLY A 189 9.70 13.57 24.05
N GLY A 190 10.33 12.72 24.87
CA GLY A 190 11.09 13.12 26.05
C GLY A 190 11.15 12.01 27.11
N ASN A 191 12.01 11.01 26.92
CA ASN A 191 13.38 10.94 27.48
C ASN A 191 14.03 9.64 27.00
#